data_AF-A0A1H7FT90-F1
#
_entry.id   AF-A0A1H7FT90-F1
#
_cell.length_a   1.000
_cell.length_b   1.000
_cell.length_c   1.000
_cell.angle_alpha   90.00
_cell.angle_beta   90.00
_cell.angle_gamma   90.00
#
_symmetry.space_group_name_H-M   'P 1'
#
loop_
_entity.id
_entity.type
_entity.pdbx_description
1 polymer ?
#
loop_
_entity_poly.entity_id
_entity_poly.type
_entity_poly.pdbx_seq_one_letter_code
_entity_poly.pdbx_strand_id
1 'polypeptide(L)' 'MNRTTHHVVPNAKGGWDVHRGGSRRASRHFATKTAAEAYGRQVSFNQKTVLVVHREDGTSPASNAQD' A
#
# COMPACT_ATOMS: atom_id res chain seq x y z
N MET A 1 13.10 3.27 -15.14
CA MET A 1 11.74 3.81 -14.98
C MET A 1 11.35 3.56 -13.54
N ASN A 2 11.09 4.61 -12.76
CA ASN A 2 10.56 4.48 -11.40
C ASN A 2 9.16 3.87 -11.49
N ARG A 3 9.02 2.59 -11.12
CA ARG A 3 7.70 1.95 -11.11
C ARG A 3 6.89 2.63 -10.02
N THR A 4 5.89 3.40 -10.41
CA THR A 4 4.96 3.95 -9.43
C THR A 4 4.22 2.79 -8.78
N THR A 5 4.26 2.72 -7.45
CA THR A 5 3.60 1.71 -6.64
C THR A 5 2.56 2.35 -5.73
N HIS A 6 1.60 1.56 -5.28
CA HIS A 6 0.81 1.83 -4.09
C HIS A 6 1.09 0.75 -3.05
N HIS A 7 1.25 1.16 -1.80
CA HIS A 7 1.56 0.29 -0.68
C HIS A 7 0.40 0.30 0.30
N VAL A 8 -0.11 -0.87 0.66
CA VAL A 8 -1.05 -1.06 1.77
C VAL A 8 -0.24 -1.55 2.96
N VAL A 9 -0.14 -0.74 4.03
CA VAL A 9 0.70 -1.00 5.21
C VAL A 9 -0.14 -0.94 6.49
N PRO A 10 0.15 -1.78 7.50
CA PRO A 10 -0.50 -1.64 8.81
C PRO A 10 -0.05 -0.33 9.48
N ASN A 11 -0.97 0.34 10.17
CA ASN A 11 -0.67 1.55 10.94
C ASN A 11 -0.47 1.18 12.42
N ALA A 12 0.58 1.72 13.05
CA ALA A 12 0.93 1.44 14.45
C ALA A 12 -0.14 1.89 15.47
N LYS A 13 -1.02 2.82 15.09
CA LYS A 13 -2.19 3.27 15.87
C LYS A 13 -3.44 2.43 15.61
N GLY A 14 -3.29 1.32 14.89
CA GLY A 14 -4.38 0.45 14.43
C GLY A 14 -4.82 0.79 13.00
N GLY A 15 -5.42 -0.17 12.30
CA GLY A 15 -5.87 -0.02 10.92
C GLY A 15 -4.75 -0.13 9.88
N TRP A 16 -5.04 0.37 8.68
CA TRP A 16 -4.26 0.18 7.46
C TRP A 16 -4.23 1.45 6.62
N ASP A 17 -3.04 1.84 6.19
CA ASP A 17 -2.81 3.00 5.34
C ASP A 17 -2.47 2.59 3.91
N VAL A 18 -2.91 3.40 2.96
CA VAL A 18 -2.53 3.29 1.55
C VAL A 18 -1.62 4.44 1.17
N HIS A 19 -0.38 4.15 0.80
CA HIS A 19 0.63 5.11 0.38
C HIS A 19 0.90 4.99 -1.11
N ARG A 20 1.24 6.10 -1.76
CA ARG A 20 1.91 6.08 -3.06
C ARG A 20 3.41 5.90 -2.84
N GLY A 21 4.11 5.17 -3.71
CA GLY A 21 5.57 5.00 -3.66
C GLY A 21 6.29 6.36 -3.56
N GLY A 22 7.20 6.48 -2.61
CA GLY A 22 7.92 7.73 -2.29
C GLY A 22 7.12 8.77 -1.49
N SER A 23 5.83 8.55 -1.20
CA SER A 23 5.02 9.47 -0.39
C SER A 23 5.16 9.19 1.10
N ARG A 24 5.46 10.25 1.87
CA ARG A 24 5.42 10.21 3.35
C ARG A 24 4.00 10.23 3.91
N ARG A 25 3.03 10.73 3.13
CA ARG A 25 1.63 10.84 3.56
C ARG A 25 0.84 9.65 3.03
N ALA A 26 0.01 9.08 3.89
CA ALA A 26 -1.02 8.15 3.48
C ALA A 26 -2.02 8.88 2.58
N SER A 27 -2.34 8.29 1.44
CA SER A 27 -3.43 8.73 0.58
C SER A 27 -4.79 8.50 1.26
N ARG A 28 -4.90 7.41 2.06
CA ARG A 28 -6.10 7.09 2.83
C ARG A 28 -5.82 6.10 3.96
N HIS A 29 -6.56 6.22 5.05
CA HIS A 29 -6.58 5.31 6.19
C HIS A 29 -7.86 4.48 6.22
N PHE A 30 -7.77 3.23 6.67
CA PHE A 30 -8.87 2.29 6.80
C PHE A 30 -8.76 1.49 8.10
N ALA A 31 -9.90 1.15 8.70
CA ALA A 31 -9.90 0.32 9.91
C ALA A 31 -9.49 -1.14 9.63
N THR A 32 -9.74 -1.65 8.43
CA THR A 32 -9.50 -3.07 8.07
C THR A 32 -8.61 -3.20 6.84
N LYS A 33 -7.85 -4.31 6.81
CA LYS A 33 -6.98 -4.66 5.67
C LYS A 33 -7.78 -4.76 4.38
N THR A 34 -8.91 -5.45 4.42
CA THR A 34 -9.76 -5.70 3.25
C THR A 34 -10.22 -4.40 2.59
N ALA A 35 -10.59 -3.39 3.39
CA ALA A 35 -10.98 -2.08 2.87
C ALA A 35 -9.80 -1.34 2.22
N ALA A 36 -8.62 -1.39 2.85
CA ALA A 36 -7.40 -0.81 2.29
C ALA A 36 -6.96 -1.50 0.99
N GLU A 37 -7.04 -2.83 0.93
CA GLU A 37 -6.74 -3.60 -0.29
C GLU A 37 -7.71 -3.27 -1.42
N ALA A 38 -9.01 -3.20 -1.15
CA ALA A 38 -10.02 -2.87 -2.16
C ALA A 38 -9.75 -1.48 -2.77
N TYR A 39 -9.48 -0.49 -1.92
CA TYR A 39 -9.10 0.85 -2.37
C TYR A 39 -7.76 0.85 -3.12
N GLY A 40 -6.75 0.16 -2.60
CA GLY A 40 -5.44 0.04 -3.23
C GLY A 40 -5.50 -0.58 -4.63
N ARG A 41 -6.34 -1.60 -4.82
CA ARG A 41 -6.58 -2.23 -6.14
C ARG A 41 -7.24 -1.25 -7.10
N GLN A 42 -8.29 -0.55 -6.65
CA GLN A 42 -9.00 0.42 -7.47
C GLN A 42 -8.07 1.56 -7.93
N VAL A 43 -7.32 2.15 -7.00
CA VAL A 43 -6.41 3.26 -7.31
C VAL A 43 -5.28 2.79 -8.22
N SER A 44 -4.72 1.61 -7.95
CA SER A 44 -3.63 1.08 -8.77
C SER A 44 -4.08 0.77 -10.19
N PHE A 45 -5.28 0.23 -10.35
CA PHE A 45 -5.88 0.02 -11.66
C PHE A 45 -6.08 1.35 -12.41
N ASN A 46 -6.72 2.32 -11.76
CA ASN A 46 -7.01 3.63 -12.36
C ASN A 46 -5.73 4.37 -12.77
N GLN A 47 -4.67 4.28 -11.96
CA GLN A 47 -3.42 5.00 -12.18
C GLN A 47 -2.36 4.16 -12.90
N LYS A 48 -2.70 2.93 -13.30
CA LYS A 48 -1.80 1.98 -13.97
C LYS A 48 -0.50 1.74 -13.19
N THR A 49 -0.62 1.58 -11.88
CA THR A 49 0.49 1.34 -10.95
C THR A 49 0.46 -0.08 -10.40
N VAL A 50 1.52 -0.49 -9.71
CA VAL A 50 1.58 -1.78 -9.02
C VAL A 50 1.09 -1.64 -7.59
N LEU A 51 0.25 -2.56 -7.13
CA LEU A 51 -0.15 -2.64 -5.72
C LEU A 51 0.77 -3.60 -4.96
N VAL A 52 1.27 -3.17 -3.81
CA VAL A 52 2.01 -3.97 -2.85
C VAL A 52 1.25 -3.99 -1.54
N VAL A 53 0.92 -5.17 -1.02
CA VAL A 53 0.19 -5.33 0.24
C VAL A 53 1.11 -5.96 1.27
N HIS A 54 1.41 -5.23 2.33
CA HIS A 54 2.28 -5.68 3.41
C HIS A 54 1.53 -6.62 4.35
N ARG A 55 2.30 -7.42 5.09
CA ARG A 55 1.77 -8.27 6.17
C ARG A 55 1.50 -7.44 7.42
N GLU A 56 0.78 -8.03 8.37
CA GLU A 56 0.38 -7.39 9.64
C GLU A 56 1.57 -6.96 10.51
N ASP A 57 2.71 -7.64 10.37
CA ASP A 57 3.98 -7.30 10.99
C ASP A 57 4.71 -6.14 10.28
N GLY A 58 4.07 -5.51 9.28
CA GLY A 58 4.64 -4.44 8.47
C GLY A 58 5.66 -4.93 7.44
N THR A 59 5.98 -6.23 7.40
CA THR A 59 6.92 -6.75 6.42
C THR A 59 6.32 -6.72 5.03
N SER A 60 7.14 -6.35 4.05
CA SER A 60 6.80 -6.53 2.65
C SER A 60 6.56 -8.04 2.38
N PRO A 61 5.62 -8.40 1.48
CA PRO A 61 5.58 -9.76 0.95
C PRO A 61 6.98 -10.06 0.37
N ALA A 62 7.45 -11.32 0.54
CA ALA A 62 8.85 -11.74 0.36
C ALA A 62 9.62 -10.90 -0.69
N SER A 63 10.66 -10.22 -0.19
CA SER A 63 11.34 -9.11 -0.83
C SER A 63 12.07 -9.51 -2.12
N ASN A 64 11.47 -9.17 -3.26
CA ASN A 64 12.20 -9.02 -4.52
C ASN A 64 11.73 -7.75 -5.21
N ALA A 65 12.15 -6.58 -4.73
CA ALA A 65 12.37 -5.39 -5.56
C ALA A 65 12.80 -4.21 -4.70
N GLN A 66 14.00 -3.73 -5.01
CA GLN A 66 14.47 -2.39 -4.76
C GLN A 66 13.55 -1.37 -5.47
N ASP A 67 13.31 -0.23 -4.83
CA ASP A 67 13.41 1.11 -5.42
C ASP A 67 13.90 2.06 -4.33
#